data_AF-B3VV43-F1
#
_entry.id   AF-B3VV43-F1
#
_cell.length_a   1.000
_cell.length_b   1.000
_cell.length_c   1.000
_cell.angle_alpha   90.00
_cell.angle_beta   90.00
_cell.angle_gamma   90.00
#
_symmetry.space_group_name_H-M   'P 1'
#
loop_
_entity.id
_entity.type
_entity.pdbx_description
1 polymer ?
#
loop_
_entity_poly.entity_id
_entity_poly.type
_entity_poly.pdbx_seq_one_letter_code
_entity_poly.pdbx_strand_id
1 'polypeptide(L)'
;IPRSLTQALIHYTTSTITPQQTHKEISVSAKVLEKKSPCNFLVFGLGHDSFMWSALNYGGRTVFLEEDEAWIAQIKRRFPMLEYHHVTYDSKVNEADNLMEVGKGPECTAISDPKFSMCQLAMKGLPSEVYEIEWDLIMVDAPTGYYDEAPGRMTAIYTAGMMARNR
;
A
#
# COMPACT_ATOMS: atom_id res chain seq x y z
N ILE A 1 8.68 -6.37 -25.45
CA ILE A 1 7.96 -6.43 -24.16
C ILE A 1 9.02 -6.57 -23.07
N PRO A 2 9.04 -5.73 -22.04
CA PRO A 2 10.00 -5.85 -20.95
C PRO A 2 9.90 -7.20 -20.23
N ARG A 3 11.03 -7.69 -19.70
CA ARG A 3 11.12 -9.02 -19.08
C ARG A 3 10.12 -9.19 -17.93
N SER A 4 9.97 -8.18 -17.07
CA SER A 4 9.02 -8.22 -15.94
C SER A 4 7.57 -8.33 -16.42
N LEU A 5 7.17 -7.58 -17.46
CA LEU A 5 5.85 -7.70 -18.07
C LEU A 5 5.63 -9.09 -18.67
N THR A 6 6.61 -9.63 -19.41
CA THR A 6 6.49 -10.98 -19.97
C THR A 6 6.33 -12.03 -18.88
N GLN A 7 7.09 -11.92 -17.79
CA GLN A 7 6.98 -12.84 -16.65
C GLN A 7 5.63 -12.70 -15.93
N ALA A 8 5.12 -11.48 -15.73
CA ALA A 8 3.80 -11.25 -15.16
C ALA A 8 2.70 -11.83 -16.05
N LEU A 9 2.74 -11.60 -17.37
CA LEU A 9 1.80 -12.18 -18.32
C LEU A 9 1.79 -13.71 -18.25
N ILE A 10 2.96 -14.36 -18.33
CA ILE A 10 3.07 -15.82 -18.19
C ILE A 10 2.50 -16.26 -16.84
N HIS A 11 2.84 -15.58 -15.76
CA HIS A 11 2.36 -15.90 -14.43
C HIS A 11 0.82 -15.88 -14.34
N TYR A 12 0.19 -14.75 -14.66
CA TYR A 12 -1.26 -14.61 -14.49
C TYR A 12 -2.10 -15.35 -15.53
N THR A 13 -1.52 -15.71 -16.69
CA THR A 13 -2.21 -16.54 -17.69
C THR A 13 -2.11 -18.04 -17.41
N THR A 14 -1.13 -18.48 -16.61
CA THR A 14 -0.90 -19.91 -16.29
C THR A 14 -1.19 -20.28 -14.84
N SER A 15 -1.36 -19.28 -13.97
CA SER A 15 -1.71 -19.46 -12.55
C SER A 15 -3.21 -19.67 -12.38
N THR A 16 -3.58 -20.59 -11.49
CA THR A 16 -4.97 -20.75 -11.01
C THR A 16 -5.32 -19.78 -9.89
N ILE A 17 -4.32 -19.08 -9.33
CA ILE A 17 -4.51 -18.08 -8.29
C ILE A 17 -4.99 -16.79 -8.94
N THR A 18 -6.20 -16.37 -8.56
CA THR A 18 -6.81 -15.12 -9.00
C THR A 18 -6.23 -13.94 -8.25
N PRO A 19 -6.09 -12.79 -8.93
CA PRO A 19 -5.90 -11.52 -8.26
C PRO A 19 -6.91 -11.27 -7.13
N GLN A 20 -6.49 -10.55 -6.09
CA GLN A 20 -7.39 -10.17 -4.98
C GLN A 20 -8.42 -9.15 -5.46
N GLN A 21 -8.00 -8.20 -6.30
CA GLN A 21 -8.88 -7.19 -6.87
C GLN A 21 -9.62 -7.69 -8.11
N THR A 22 -10.86 -7.23 -8.28
CA THR A 22 -11.66 -7.47 -9.48
C THR A 22 -11.07 -6.73 -10.68
N HIS A 23 -11.45 -7.16 -11.89
CA HIS A 23 -11.05 -6.47 -13.12
C HIS A 23 -11.40 -4.96 -13.11
N LYS A 24 -12.54 -4.59 -12.51
CA LYS A 24 -12.97 -3.19 -12.42
C LYS A 24 -12.05 -2.37 -11.50
N GLU A 25 -11.72 -2.90 -10.33
CA GLU A 25 -10.81 -2.27 -9.37
C GLU A 25 -9.41 -2.13 -10.00
N ILE A 26 -8.91 -3.21 -10.60
CA ILE A 26 -7.60 -3.22 -11.27
C ILE A 26 -7.54 -2.15 -12.37
N SER A 27 -8.60 -2.03 -13.15
CA SER A 27 -8.68 -1.08 -14.28
C SER A 27 -8.58 0.38 -13.83
N VAL A 28 -8.97 0.71 -12.60
CA VAL A 28 -8.83 2.07 -12.07
C VAL A 28 -7.36 2.38 -11.83
N SER A 29 -6.66 1.54 -11.06
CA SER A 29 -5.24 1.72 -10.75
C SER A 29 -4.37 1.64 -12.00
N ALA A 30 -4.68 0.72 -12.93
CA ALA A 30 -3.96 0.58 -14.19
C ALA A 30 -4.03 1.85 -15.06
N LYS A 31 -5.19 2.51 -15.16
CA LYS A 31 -5.33 3.78 -15.91
C LYS A 31 -4.53 4.94 -15.31
N VAL A 32 -4.29 4.91 -14.00
CA VAL A 32 -3.44 5.91 -13.34
C VAL A 32 -1.97 5.60 -13.64
N LEU A 33 -1.56 4.33 -13.49
CA LEU A 33 -0.20 3.89 -13.81
C LEU A 33 0.15 4.10 -15.29
N GLU A 34 -0.78 3.90 -16.22
CA GLU A 34 -0.57 4.17 -17.65
C GLU A 34 -0.10 5.62 -17.90
N LYS A 35 -0.54 6.57 -17.08
CA LYS A 35 -0.19 7.99 -17.23
C LYS A 35 1.02 8.42 -16.41
N LYS A 36 1.31 7.71 -15.33
CA LYS A 36 2.35 8.09 -14.36
C LYS A 36 3.62 7.24 -14.46
N SER A 37 3.53 6.00 -14.93
CA SER A 37 4.64 5.07 -15.03
C SER A 37 5.69 5.56 -16.06
N PRO A 38 6.99 5.41 -15.78
CA PRO A 38 7.57 4.91 -14.53
C PRO A 38 7.48 5.95 -13.40
N CYS A 39 7.13 5.53 -12.19
CA CYS A 39 7.03 6.42 -11.03
C CYS A 39 7.43 5.78 -9.70
N ASN A 40 7.47 6.60 -8.64
CA ASN A 40 7.52 6.12 -7.26
C ASN A 40 6.11 5.69 -6.82
N PHE A 41 5.89 4.38 -6.68
CA PHE A 41 4.59 3.79 -6.33
C PHE A 41 4.65 3.11 -4.97
N LEU A 42 3.92 3.64 -3.99
CA LEU A 42 3.75 3.02 -2.68
C LEU A 42 2.43 2.25 -2.62
N VAL A 43 2.47 1.03 -2.09
CA VAL A 43 1.29 0.19 -1.90
C VAL A 43 1.22 -0.26 -0.44
N PHE A 44 0.16 0.13 0.26
CA PHE A 44 -0.20 -0.50 1.53
C PHE A 44 -0.93 -1.80 1.20
N GLY A 45 -0.23 -2.92 1.38
CA GLY A 45 -0.66 -4.28 1.08
C GLY A 45 0.34 -5.03 0.21
N LEU A 46 0.57 -6.30 0.54
CA LEU A 46 1.32 -7.24 -0.28
C LEU A 46 0.42 -8.44 -0.60
N GLY A 47 0.42 -8.91 -1.84
CA GLY A 47 -0.47 -10.01 -2.20
C GLY A 47 -0.25 -10.58 -3.57
N HIS A 48 -1.29 -11.24 -4.08
CA HIS A 48 -1.25 -11.87 -5.39
C HIS A 48 -1.14 -10.86 -6.53
N ASP A 49 -1.52 -9.60 -6.30
CA ASP A 49 -1.56 -8.55 -7.32
C ASP A 49 -0.25 -7.77 -7.39
N SER A 50 0.61 -7.91 -6.37
CA SER A 50 1.86 -7.15 -6.23
C SER A 50 2.79 -7.32 -7.43
N PHE A 51 2.86 -8.52 -8.01
CA PHE A 51 3.70 -8.72 -9.18
C PHE A 51 3.17 -8.00 -10.42
N MET A 52 1.84 -7.97 -10.61
CA MET A 52 1.21 -7.14 -11.64
C MET A 52 1.49 -5.65 -11.42
N TRP A 53 1.36 -5.15 -10.19
CA TRP A 53 1.62 -3.75 -9.85
C TRP A 53 3.06 -3.32 -10.15
N SER A 54 4.03 -4.15 -9.75
CA SER A 54 5.43 -3.93 -10.08
C SER A 54 5.68 -3.98 -11.58
N ALA A 55 5.05 -4.91 -12.31
CA ALA A 55 5.21 -5.02 -13.75
C ALA A 55 4.57 -3.85 -14.53
N LEU A 56 3.39 -3.38 -14.13
CA LEU A 56 2.73 -2.21 -14.75
C LEU A 56 3.55 -0.92 -14.54
N ASN A 57 4.28 -0.83 -13.43
CA ASN A 57 5.21 0.28 -13.15
C ASN A 57 6.64 0.00 -13.67
N TYR A 58 6.79 -0.65 -14.83
CA TYR A 58 8.11 -1.00 -15.36
C TYR A 58 9.02 0.23 -15.55
N GLY A 59 10.22 0.16 -14.96
CA GLY A 59 11.20 1.24 -14.96
C GLY A 59 11.04 2.21 -13.78
N GLY A 60 9.95 2.11 -13.01
CA GLY A 60 9.74 2.82 -11.75
C GLY A 60 10.14 2.00 -10.53
N ARG A 61 9.89 2.56 -9.35
CA ARG A 61 10.09 1.89 -8.06
C ARG A 61 8.72 1.62 -7.44
N THR A 62 8.46 0.37 -7.07
CA THR A 62 7.23 -0.03 -6.38
C THR A 62 7.58 -0.65 -5.05
N VAL A 63 7.04 -0.10 -3.95
CA VAL A 63 7.29 -0.56 -2.58
C VAL A 63 5.98 -1.00 -1.94
N PHE A 64 5.99 -2.18 -1.32
CA PHE A 64 4.83 -2.76 -0.65
C PHE A 64 4.99 -2.74 0.87
N LEU A 65 3.94 -2.40 1.62
CA LEU A 65 3.91 -2.44 3.09
C LEU A 65 2.94 -3.51 3.55
N GLU A 66 3.35 -4.43 4.42
CA GLU A 66 2.53 -5.59 4.82
C GLU A 66 2.70 -5.91 6.30
N GLU A 67 1.63 -6.36 6.97
CA GLU A 67 1.63 -6.67 8.39
C GLU A 67 1.93 -8.13 8.74
N ASP A 68 1.67 -9.08 7.85
CA ASP A 68 1.84 -10.50 8.16
C ASP A 68 3.22 -11.01 7.68
N GLU A 69 4.15 -11.22 8.61
CA GLU A 69 5.49 -11.76 8.31
C GLU A 69 5.46 -13.13 7.60
N ALA A 70 4.51 -14.00 7.94
CA ALA A 70 4.38 -15.31 7.32
C ALA A 70 3.86 -15.18 5.88
N TRP A 71 2.95 -14.23 5.64
CA TRP A 71 2.48 -13.90 4.30
C TRP A 71 3.59 -13.29 3.44
N ILE A 72 4.35 -12.34 4.00
CA ILE A 72 5.56 -11.79 3.39
C ILE A 72 6.51 -12.90 2.96
N ALA A 73 6.81 -13.85 3.85
CA ALA A 73 7.70 -14.97 3.55
C ALA A 73 7.17 -15.88 2.43
N GLN A 74 5.85 -16.03 2.29
CA GLN A 74 5.23 -16.76 1.18
C GLN A 74 5.37 -16.00 -0.15
N ILE A 75 5.03 -14.72 -0.16
CA ILE A 75 5.10 -13.90 -1.37
C ILE A 75 6.55 -13.72 -1.84
N LYS A 76 7.50 -13.47 -0.93
CA LYS A 76 8.94 -13.37 -1.28
C LYS A 76 9.48 -14.62 -1.93
N ARG A 77 9.09 -15.81 -1.45
CA ARG A 77 9.51 -17.08 -2.07
C ARG A 77 9.04 -17.20 -3.52
N ARG A 78 7.86 -16.65 -3.83
CA ARG A 78 7.28 -16.69 -5.18
C ARG A 78 7.80 -15.56 -6.08
N PHE A 79 8.00 -14.38 -5.50
CA PHE A 79 8.38 -13.16 -6.21
C PHE A 79 9.53 -12.45 -5.48
N PRO A 80 10.76 -13.01 -5.55
CA PRO A 80 11.91 -12.50 -4.79
C PRO A 80 12.40 -11.11 -5.25
N MET A 81 11.90 -10.61 -6.37
CA MET A 81 12.23 -9.31 -6.93
C MET A 81 11.38 -8.16 -6.36
N LEU A 82 10.30 -8.45 -5.63
CA LEU A 82 9.45 -7.41 -5.04
C LEU A 82 10.14 -6.76 -3.86
N GLU A 83 10.05 -5.44 -3.79
CA GLU A 83 10.53 -4.63 -2.68
C GLU A 83 9.40 -4.41 -1.68
N TYR A 84 9.63 -4.75 -0.41
CA TYR A 84 8.59 -4.67 0.60
C TYR A 84 9.16 -4.40 2.00
N HIS A 85 8.30 -3.93 2.91
CA HIS A 85 8.61 -3.78 4.33
C HIS A 85 7.51 -4.35 5.18
N HIS A 86 7.91 -5.01 6.27
CA HIS A 86 7.00 -5.35 7.35
C HIS A 86 6.66 -4.07 8.12
N VAL A 87 5.38 -3.85 8.38
CA VAL A 87 4.87 -2.72 9.16
C VAL A 87 3.83 -3.19 10.17
N THR A 88 3.60 -2.41 11.22
CA THR A 88 2.53 -2.68 12.18
C THR A 88 1.41 -1.65 11.99
N TYR A 89 0.16 -2.13 11.96
CA TYR A 89 -1.03 -1.28 12.00
C TYR A 89 -1.66 -1.38 13.39
N ASP A 90 -1.69 -0.27 14.10
CA ASP A 90 -2.16 -0.24 15.50
C ASP A 90 -3.67 -0.07 15.64
N SER A 91 -4.35 0.39 14.58
CA SER A 91 -5.80 0.58 14.57
C SER A 91 -6.55 -0.71 14.25
N LYS A 92 -7.71 -0.91 14.85
CA LYS A 92 -8.63 -2.02 14.56
C LYS A 92 -9.88 -1.58 13.79
N VAL A 93 -10.59 -2.54 13.20
CA VAL A 93 -11.84 -2.28 12.47
C VAL A 93 -12.92 -1.74 13.40
N ASN A 94 -13.08 -2.29 14.60
CA ASN A 94 -14.08 -1.85 15.58
C ASN A 94 -13.83 -0.45 16.18
N GLU A 95 -12.65 0.12 15.96
CA GLU A 95 -12.30 1.47 16.41
C GLU A 95 -12.69 2.57 15.40
N ALA A 96 -13.16 2.19 14.20
CA ALA A 96 -13.35 3.10 13.07
C ALA A 96 -14.17 4.35 13.42
N ASP A 97 -15.31 4.20 14.10
CA ASP A 97 -16.18 5.33 14.46
C ASP A 97 -15.49 6.33 15.39
N ASN A 98 -14.76 5.85 16.39
CA ASN A 98 -14.00 6.70 17.30
C ASN A 98 -12.84 7.39 16.57
N LEU A 99 -12.12 6.64 15.73
CA LEU A 99 -11.01 7.14 14.92
C LEU A 99 -11.46 8.23 13.93
N MET A 100 -12.69 8.15 13.42
CA MET A 100 -13.28 9.19 12.56
C MET A 100 -13.48 10.52 13.31
N GLU A 101 -13.90 10.48 14.58
CA GLU A 101 -14.01 11.70 15.39
C GLU A 101 -12.64 12.28 15.72
N VAL A 102 -11.65 11.44 16.03
CA VAL A 102 -10.28 11.91 16.27
C VAL A 102 -9.66 12.54 15.01
N GLY A 103 -9.96 12.01 13.83
CA GLY A 103 -9.51 12.58 12.56
C GLY A 103 -9.98 14.02 12.31
N LYS A 104 -11.03 14.49 13.00
CA LYS A 104 -11.53 15.88 12.91
C LYS A 104 -10.80 16.83 13.86
N GLY A 105 -9.99 16.32 14.79
CA GLY A 105 -9.26 17.13 15.76
C GLY A 105 -8.18 18.01 15.12
N PRO A 106 -7.76 19.10 15.79
CA PRO A 106 -6.73 20.00 15.28
C PRO A 106 -5.39 19.28 15.05
N GLU A 107 -5.02 18.35 15.94
CA GLU A 107 -3.80 17.53 15.82
C GLU A 107 -3.77 16.67 14.56
N CYS A 108 -4.95 16.23 14.08
CA CYS A 108 -5.09 15.37 12.91
C CYS A 108 -5.38 16.13 11.62
N THR A 109 -5.71 17.42 11.69
CA THR A 109 -6.01 18.24 10.50
C THR A 109 -4.83 19.12 10.08
N ALA A 110 -3.89 19.39 10.99
CA ALA A 110 -2.65 20.12 10.69
C ALA A 110 -1.74 19.33 9.75
N ILE A 111 -1.40 19.92 8.59
CA ILE A 111 -0.43 19.35 7.64
C ILE A 111 0.96 19.35 8.29
N SER A 112 1.49 18.17 8.54
CA SER A 112 2.79 17.93 9.16
C SER A 112 3.37 16.60 8.69
N ASP A 113 4.66 16.39 8.90
CA ASP A 113 5.31 15.11 8.65
C ASP A 113 4.68 14.03 9.56
N PRO A 114 4.07 12.97 8.98
CA PRO A 114 3.44 11.90 9.77
C PRO A 114 4.39 11.25 10.78
N LYS A 115 5.70 11.22 10.50
CA LYS A 115 6.72 10.67 11.39
C LYS A 115 6.77 11.37 12.75
N PHE A 116 6.48 12.68 12.78
CA PHE A 116 6.53 13.52 13.98
C PHE A 116 5.15 14.01 14.44
N SER A 117 4.08 13.54 13.79
CA SER A 117 2.72 13.98 14.10
C SER A 117 2.28 13.54 15.51
N MET A 118 1.53 14.40 16.19
CA MET A 118 0.87 14.07 17.45
C MET A 118 -0.45 13.31 17.24
N CYS A 119 -1.00 13.32 16.01
CA CYS A 119 -2.21 12.60 15.68
C CYS A 119 -2.04 11.09 15.87
N GLN A 120 -3.03 10.44 16.49
CA GLN A 120 -3.03 8.99 16.68
C GLN A 120 -3.23 8.20 15.37
N LEU A 121 -3.77 8.82 14.33
CA LEU A 121 -3.96 8.18 13.02
C LEU A 121 -2.67 8.12 12.20
N ALA A 122 -1.64 8.89 12.57
CA ALA A 122 -0.37 8.91 11.86
C ALA A 122 0.44 7.65 12.18
N MET A 123 0.83 6.89 11.15
CA MET A 123 1.78 5.81 11.30
C MET A 123 3.19 6.39 11.46
N LYS A 124 3.83 6.13 12.61
CA LYS A 124 5.15 6.69 12.99
C LYS A 124 6.29 5.68 12.89
N GLY A 125 5.97 4.40 12.72
CA GLY A 125 6.91 3.29 12.67
C GLY A 125 7.25 2.80 11.26
N LEU A 126 6.98 3.59 10.21
CA LEU A 126 7.34 3.19 8.85
C LEU A 126 8.87 3.29 8.64
N PRO A 127 9.44 2.52 7.69
CA PRO A 127 10.82 2.71 7.26
C PRO A 127 11.09 4.17 6.85
N SER A 128 12.29 4.68 7.12
CA SER A 128 12.63 6.10 6.87
C SER A 128 12.41 6.51 5.43
N GLU A 129 12.73 5.63 4.48
CA GLU A 129 12.55 5.86 3.05
C GLU A 129 11.10 6.11 2.65
N VAL A 130 10.13 5.53 3.39
CA VAL A 130 8.70 5.77 3.12
C VAL A 130 8.35 7.23 3.37
N TYR A 131 8.95 7.87 4.39
CA TYR A 131 8.74 9.30 4.67
C TYR A 131 9.56 10.21 3.74
N GLU A 132 10.73 9.76 3.29
CA GLU A 132 11.69 10.57 2.54
C GLU A 132 11.40 10.63 1.03
N ILE A 133 10.75 9.60 0.48
CA ILE A 133 10.44 9.51 -0.95
C ILE A 133 9.17 10.32 -1.27
N GLU A 134 9.25 11.14 -2.30
CA GLU A 134 8.06 11.70 -2.94
C GLU A 134 7.35 10.63 -3.78
N TRP A 135 6.22 10.13 -3.28
CA TRP A 135 5.44 9.07 -3.93
C TRP A 135 4.44 9.65 -4.94
N ASP A 136 4.61 9.37 -6.23
CA ASP A 136 3.72 9.80 -7.31
C ASP A 136 2.34 9.14 -7.26
N LEU A 137 2.29 7.93 -6.74
CA LEU A 137 1.08 7.16 -6.54
C LEU A 137 1.16 6.44 -5.20
N ILE A 138 0.08 6.52 -4.42
CA ILE A 138 -0.10 5.73 -3.20
C ILE A 138 -1.41 4.97 -3.35
N MET A 139 -1.37 3.65 -3.20
CA MET A 139 -2.55 2.78 -3.17
C MET A 139 -2.71 2.19 -1.78
N VAL A 140 -3.93 2.25 -1.25
CA VAL A 140 -4.28 1.63 0.05
C VAL A 140 -5.20 0.44 -0.22
N ASP A 141 -4.64 -0.77 -0.16
CA ASP A 141 -5.35 -2.03 -0.42
C ASP A 141 -5.45 -2.89 0.85
N ALA A 142 -4.53 -2.72 1.79
CA ALA A 142 -4.48 -3.35 3.10
C ALA A 142 -4.48 -2.29 4.24
N PRO A 143 -4.53 -2.68 5.53
CA PRO A 143 -4.49 -4.03 6.10
C PRO A 143 -5.72 -4.91 5.83
N THR A 144 -5.62 -6.15 6.29
CA THR A 144 -6.60 -7.25 6.25
C THR A 144 -8.08 -6.83 6.40
N GLY A 145 -8.45 -6.13 7.47
CA GLY A 145 -9.74 -5.44 7.61
C GLY A 145 -11.05 -6.24 7.47
N TYR A 146 -11.09 -7.58 7.62
CA TYR A 146 -12.31 -8.38 7.42
C TYR A 146 -13.05 -8.82 8.70
N TYR A 147 -12.53 -8.50 9.90
CA TYR A 147 -13.18 -8.76 11.19
C TYR A 147 -12.86 -7.65 12.19
N ASP A 148 -13.68 -7.51 13.23
CA ASP A 148 -13.65 -6.39 14.19
C ASP A 148 -12.29 -6.14 14.83
N GLU A 149 -11.60 -7.21 15.22
CA GLU A 149 -10.28 -7.16 15.86
C GLU A 149 -9.12 -7.13 14.84
N ALA A 150 -9.41 -7.21 13.54
CA ALA A 150 -8.40 -7.12 12.50
C ALA A 150 -7.83 -5.70 12.45
N PRO A 151 -6.60 -5.52 11.95
CA PRO A 151 -6.11 -4.19 11.69
C PRO A 151 -6.98 -3.47 10.64
N GLY A 152 -7.37 -2.24 10.96
CA GLY A 152 -8.23 -1.38 10.15
C GLY A 152 -7.45 -0.42 9.27
N ARG A 153 -8.08 0.06 8.17
CA ARG A 153 -7.45 0.94 7.17
C ARG A 153 -7.33 2.42 7.58
N MET A 154 -7.84 2.81 8.74
CA MET A 154 -7.91 4.21 9.16
C MET A 154 -6.54 4.89 9.20
N THR A 155 -5.54 4.24 9.81
CA THR A 155 -4.17 4.77 9.93
C THR A 155 -3.45 4.81 8.57
N ALA A 156 -3.63 3.79 7.73
CA ALA A 156 -3.09 3.74 6.38
C ALA A 156 -3.67 4.85 5.47
N ILE A 157 -5.00 5.01 5.45
CA ILE A 157 -5.70 6.06 4.68
C ILE A 157 -5.25 7.45 5.14
N TYR A 158 -5.23 7.67 6.46
CA TYR A 158 -4.81 8.94 7.02
C TYR A 158 -3.37 9.28 6.63
N THR A 159 -2.44 8.34 6.87
CA THR A 159 -1.01 8.55 6.60
C THR A 159 -0.76 8.80 5.11
N ALA A 160 -1.37 8.02 4.22
CA ALA A 160 -1.31 8.24 2.78
C ALA A 160 -1.82 9.64 2.39
N GLY A 161 -2.94 10.07 2.98
CA GLY A 161 -3.51 11.41 2.75
C GLY A 161 -2.60 12.54 3.22
N MET A 162 -1.94 12.38 4.37
CA MET A 162 -0.99 13.37 4.89
C MET A 162 0.28 13.44 4.05
N MET A 163 0.84 12.30 3.65
CA MET A 163 1.99 12.26 2.73
C MET A 163 1.67 12.91 1.38
N ALA A 164 0.45 12.72 0.87
CA ALA A 164 0.02 13.35 -0.37
C ALA A 164 -0.17 14.88 -0.27
N ARG A 165 -0.49 15.39 0.92
CA ARG A 165 -0.69 16.84 1.20
C ARG A 165 0.58 17.57 1.61
N ASN A 166 1.52 16.86 2.25
CA ASN A 166 2.78 17.40 2.72
C ASN A 166 3.84 17.42 1.60
N ARG A 167 3.45 17.95 0.43
CA ARG A 167 4.28 18.14 -0.76
C ARG A 167 4.63 19.61 -0.93
#